data_AF-A0A7M1UQK9-F1
#
_entry.id   AF-A0A7M1UQK9-F1
#
_cell.length_a   1.000
_cell.length_b   1.000
_cell.length_c   1.000
_cell.angle_alpha   90.00
_cell.angle_beta   90.00
_cell.angle_gamma   90.00
#
_symmetry.space_group_name_H-M   'P 1'
#
loop_
_entity.id
_entity.type
_entity.pdbx_description
1 polymer ?
#
loop_
_entity_poly.entity_id
_entity_poly.type
_entity_poly.pdbx_seq_one_letter_code
_entity_poly.pdbx_strand_id
1 'polypeptide(L)'
;MRLLYVELAPGFTRSDILDRIRMLYGKLSYENLEVGFLTRGGNGLVLEKLGREGSTVSSSRSLGELVKEFFHDCKTIHVLREDGAVSKPVEDCFISGVHTDPPEELEQVLTTLSYTVLKTSLGPTPYLASSLIPILYRLKSLEHIFNMFTV
;
A
#
# COMPACT_ATOMS: atom_id res chain seq x y z
N MET A 1 7.28 -6.99 -3.77
CA MET A 1 5.95 -6.37 -3.60
C MET A 1 5.96 -5.50 -2.35
N ARG A 2 5.38 -4.30 -2.44
CA ARG A 2 5.25 -3.31 -1.38
C ARG A 2 3.81 -2.83 -1.34
N LEU A 3 3.22 -2.83 -0.15
CA LEU A 3 1.87 -2.33 0.07
C LEU A 3 1.88 -1.33 1.22
N LEU A 4 1.60 -0.06 0.90
CA LEU A 4 1.45 0.99 1.88
C LEU A 4 -0.02 1.21 2.21
N TYR A 5 -0.37 1.03 3.47
CA TYR A 5 -1.65 1.47 4.02
C TYR A 5 -1.53 2.90 4.54
N VAL A 6 -2.51 3.74 4.23
CA VAL A 6 -2.49 5.17 4.57
C VAL A 6 -3.71 5.53 5.41
N GLU A 7 -3.46 6.20 6.53
CA GLU A 7 -4.49 6.76 7.43
C GLU A 7 -4.00 8.11 7.95
N LEU A 8 -4.35 9.18 7.22
CA LEU A 8 -3.89 10.54 7.50
C LEU A 8 -5.01 11.44 8.05
N ALA A 9 -6.18 10.89 8.35
CA ALA A 9 -7.29 11.65 8.93
C ALA A 9 -6.90 12.15 10.33
N PRO A 10 -6.98 13.46 10.62
CA PRO A 10 -6.67 13.98 11.95
C PRO A 10 -7.65 13.44 13.01
N GLY A 11 -7.11 12.94 14.13
CA GLY A 11 -7.92 12.48 15.27
C GLY A 11 -8.69 11.17 15.02
N PHE A 12 -8.46 10.51 13.89
CA PHE A 12 -9.11 9.25 13.53
C PHE A 12 -8.05 8.23 13.13
N THR A 13 -8.01 7.10 13.81
CA THR A 13 -7.12 5.99 13.46
C THR A 13 -7.84 4.68 13.72
N ARG A 14 -8.04 3.88 12.68
CA ARG A 14 -8.63 2.54 12.79
C ARG A 14 -7.60 1.52 13.25
N SER A 15 -7.13 1.67 14.49
CA SER A 15 -6.15 0.77 15.10
C SER A 15 -6.60 -0.69 15.06
N ASP A 16 -7.90 -0.94 15.18
CA ASP A 16 -8.53 -2.26 15.05
C ASP A 16 -8.24 -2.94 13.69
N ILE A 17 -8.27 -2.17 12.61
CA ILE A 17 -7.98 -2.67 11.25
C ILE A 17 -6.47 -2.87 11.08
N LEU A 18 -5.66 -1.92 11.54
CA LEU A 18 -4.20 -2.01 11.47
C LEU A 18 -3.67 -3.22 12.24
N ASP A 19 -4.16 -3.48 13.45
CA ASP A 19 -3.78 -4.64 14.25
C ASP A 19 -4.19 -5.96 13.60
N ARG A 20 -5.37 -5.99 12.95
CA ARG A 20 -5.80 -7.14 12.14
C ARG A 20 -4.85 -7.38 10.98
N ILE A 21 -4.42 -6.34 10.27
CA ILE A 21 -3.43 -6.44 9.19
C ILE A 21 -2.09 -6.96 9.72
N ARG A 22 -1.59 -6.42 10.84
CA ARG A 22 -0.35 -6.89 11.49
C ARG A 22 -0.42 -8.37 11.83
N MET A 23 -1.51 -8.80 12.46
CA MET A 23 -1.73 -10.20 12.81
C MET A 23 -1.79 -11.11 11.57
N LEU A 24 -2.47 -10.67 10.51
CA LEU A 24 -2.54 -11.44 9.26
C LEU A 24 -1.16 -11.55 8.62
N TYR A 25 -0.43 -10.45 8.51
CA TYR A 25 0.93 -10.44 7.97
C TYR A 25 1.85 -11.40 8.73
N GLY A 26 1.84 -11.39 10.07
CA GLY A 26 2.66 -12.29 10.88
C GLY A 26 2.31 -13.78 10.75
N LYS A 27 1.11 -14.13 10.26
CA LYS A 27 0.69 -15.53 10.03
C LYS A 27 1.06 -16.05 8.64
N LEU A 28 1.46 -15.17 7.73
CA LEU A 28 1.55 -15.49 6.31
C LEU A 28 3.02 -15.49 5.87
N SER A 29 3.44 -16.58 5.23
CA SER A 29 4.81 -16.80 4.77
C SER A 29 5.10 -16.05 3.46
N TYR A 30 4.64 -14.81 3.31
CA TYR A 30 4.79 -14.06 2.07
C TYR A 30 6.24 -13.64 1.87
N GLU A 31 6.98 -14.42 1.09
CA GLU A 31 8.30 -14.05 0.61
C GLU A 31 8.22 -12.78 -0.25
N ASN A 32 9.15 -11.85 -0.01
CA ASN A 32 9.32 -10.61 -0.79
C ASN A 32 8.11 -9.65 -0.80
N LEU A 33 7.32 -9.66 0.28
CA LEU A 33 6.29 -8.66 0.57
C LEU A 33 6.74 -7.74 1.70
N GLU A 34 6.75 -6.44 1.47
CA GLU A 34 6.93 -5.40 2.47
C GLU A 34 5.59 -4.67 2.69
N VAL A 35 5.14 -4.55 3.93
CA VAL A 35 3.89 -3.85 4.28
C VAL A 35 4.23 -2.63 5.12
N GLY A 36 3.69 -1.48 4.75
CA GLY A 36 3.87 -0.21 5.46
C GLY A 36 2.56 0.33 5.99
N PHE A 37 2.63 1.08 7.09
CA PHE A 37 1.56 1.93 7.60
C PHE A 37 2.05 3.35 7.71
N LEU A 38 1.40 4.26 6.98
CA LEU A 38 1.66 5.68 7.02
C LEU A 38 0.52 6.37 7.79
N THR A 39 0.84 6.92 8.96
CA THR A 39 -0.13 7.53 9.87
C THR A 39 0.33 8.91 10.34
N ARG A 40 -0.58 9.68 10.95
CA ARG A 40 -0.22 10.88 11.70
C ARG A 40 0.21 10.51 13.13
N GLY A 41 1.36 11.01 13.56
CA GLY A 41 1.84 10.97 14.94
C GLY A 41 1.79 12.35 15.60
N GLY A 42 2.10 12.42 16.89
CA GLY A 42 1.94 13.64 17.70
C GLY A 42 2.60 14.91 17.15
N ASN A 43 3.75 14.78 16.46
CA ASN A 43 4.51 15.91 15.92
C ASN A 43 4.82 15.79 14.41
N GLY A 44 4.14 14.90 13.67
CA GLY A 44 4.44 14.68 12.25
C GLY A 44 3.78 13.44 11.66
N LEU A 45 4.43 12.87 10.64
CA LEU A 45 4.03 11.63 9.98
C LEU A 45 4.91 10.49 10.48
N VAL A 46 4.31 9.31 10.57
CA VAL A 46 4.97 8.08 11.03
C VAL A 46 4.78 7.01 9.97
N LEU A 47 5.89 6.37 9.57
CA LEU A 47 5.91 5.20 8.71
C LEU A 47 6.37 4.00 9.53
N GLU A 48 5.49 3.04 9.73
CA GLU A 48 5.84 1.72 10.28
C GLU A 48 5.97 0.73 9.12
N LYS A 49 7.10 0.02 9.04
CA LYS A 49 7.33 -1.04 8.04
C LYS A 49 7.39 -2.38 8.75
N LEU A 50 6.56 -3.31 8.31
CA LEU A 50 6.50 -4.67 8.85
C LEU A 50 7.57 -5.55 8.21
N GLY A 51 8.50 -6.05 9.01
CA GLY A 51 9.51 -7.03 8.61
C GLY A 51 9.31 -8.39 9.29
N ARG A 52 10.06 -9.40 8.82
CA ARG A 52 10.09 -10.74 9.44
C ARG A 52 10.63 -10.74 10.86
N GLU A 53 11.60 -9.87 11.13
CA GLU A 53 12.30 -9.77 12.42
C GLU A 53 11.67 -8.74 13.36
N GLY A 54 10.60 -8.06 12.93
CA GLY A 54 9.91 -7.01 13.67
C GLY A 54 9.55 -5.82 12.80
N SER A 55 8.87 -4.85 13.40
CA SER A 55 8.50 -3.59 12.75
C SER A 55 9.61 -2.55 12.91
N THR A 56 9.95 -1.83 11.84
CA THR A 56 10.78 -0.62 11.91
C THR A 56 9.91 0.63 11.82
N VAL A 57 10.24 1.69 12.55
CA VAL A 57 9.46 2.94 12.55
C VAL A 57 10.35 4.11 12.16
N SER A 58 9.90 4.86 11.16
CA SER A 58 10.50 6.12 10.68
C SER A 58 9.52 7.26 10.92
N SER A 59 10.00 8.46 11.23
CA SER A 59 9.15 9.64 11.42
C SER A 59 9.71 10.84 10.68
N SER A 60 8.86 11.59 9.98
CA SER A 60 9.24 12.83 9.29
C SER A 60 8.10 13.86 9.31
N ARG A 61 8.43 15.13 9.12
CA ARG A 61 7.44 16.17 8.79
C ARG A 61 7.07 16.19 7.32
N SER A 62 7.88 15.57 6.45
CA SER A 62 7.68 15.53 5.01
C SER A 62 7.05 14.21 4.59
N LEU A 63 5.87 14.29 3.98
CA LEU A 63 5.20 13.13 3.38
C LEU A 63 6.09 12.49 2.29
N GLY A 64 6.74 13.33 1.48
CA GLY A 64 7.58 12.87 0.38
C GLY A 64 8.80 12.06 0.82
N GLU A 65 9.39 12.38 1.98
CA GLU A 65 10.53 11.61 2.50
C GLU A 65 10.12 10.18 2.86
N LEU A 66 9.01 10.01 3.58
CA LEU A 66 8.52 8.69 3.98
C LEU A 66 8.03 7.86 2.79
N VAL A 67 7.36 8.52 1.83
CA VAL A 67 6.90 7.87 0.59
C VAL A 67 8.10 7.39 -0.23
N LYS A 68 9.13 8.23 -0.38
CA LYS A 68 10.35 7.87 -1.12
C LYS A 68 11.14 6.77 -0.42
N GLU A 69 11.21 6.81 0.91
CA GLU A 69 11.82 5.75 1.71
C GLU A 69 11.13 4.40 1.47
N PHE A 70 9.80 4.36 1.54
CA PHE A 70 9.03 3.12 1.40
C PHE A 70 9.04 2.57 -0.03
N PHE A 71 8.87 3.44 -1.02
CA PHE A 71 8.81 3.07 -2.44
C PHE A 71 10.15 3.21 -3.16
N HIS A 72 11.26 3.02 -2.45
CA HIS A 72 12.57 2.90 -3.07
C HIS A 72 12.55 1.81 -4.16
N ASP A 73 13.15 2.05 -5.32
CA ASP A 73 13.12 1.19 -6.51
C ASP A 73 11.78 1.00 -7.23
N CYS A 74 10.68 1.57 -6.74
CA CYS A 74 9.42 1.55 -7.49
C CYS A 74 9.46 2.59 -8.62
N LYS A 75 8.96 2.23 -9.80
CA LYS A 75 8.73 3.18 -10.91
C LYS A 75 7.25 3.54 -11.06
N THR A 76 6.40 2.54 -10.91
CA THR A 76 4.95 2.64 -11.01
C THR A 76 4.32 2.34 -9.66
N ILE A 77 3.32 3.12 -9.26
CA ILE A 77 2.60 2.97 -8.01
C ILE A 77 1.11 2.90 -8.31
N HIS A 78 0.50 1.79 -7.90
CA HIS A 78 -0.93 1.56 -8.02
C HIS A 78 -1.65 2.08 -6.78
N VAL A 79 -2.42 3.15 -6.94
CA VAL A 79 -3.30 3.67 -5.89
C VAL A 79 -4.62 2.92 -6.00
N LEU A 80 -4.87 2.04 -5.03
CA LEU A 80 -6.05 1.17 -5.01
C LEU A 80 -7.27 1.98 -4.61
N ARG A 81 -8.24 2.11 -5.53
CA ARG A 81 -9.48 2.87 -5.36
C ARG A 81 -10.62 2.18 -6.10
N GLU A 82 -11.84 2.37 -5.60
CA GLU A 82 -13.04 1.80 -6.22
C GLU A 82 -13.35 2.42 -7.59
N ASP A 83 -13.05 3.72 -7.76
CA ASP A 83 -13.21 4.49 -8.99
C ASP A 83 -12.04 4.33 -9.99
N GLY A 84 -11.03 3.52 -9.64
CA GLY A 84 -9.88 3.26 -10.48
C GLY A 84 -10.22 2.41 -11.70
N ALA A 85 -9.34 2.42 -12.71
CA ALA A 85 -9.46 1.52 -13.84
C ALA A 85 -9.34 0.07 -13.36
N VAL A 86 -10.28 -0.79 -13.77
CA VAL A 86 -10.23 -2.22 -13.43
C VAL A 86 -9.02 -2.82 -14.11
N SER A 87 -8.05 -3.27 -13.31
CA SER A 87 -6.83 -3.89 -13.79
C SER A 87 -6.37 -4.95 -12.80
N LYS A 88 -5.62 -5.92 -13.30
CA LYS A 88 -4.95 -6.94 -12.50
C LYS A 88 -3.46 -6.67 -12.55
N PRO A 89 -2.98 -5.62 -11.87
CA PRO A 89 -1.56 -5.28 -11.91
C PRO A 89 -0.74 -6.45 -11.38
N VAL A 90 0.28 -6.81 -12.15
CA VAL A 90 1.36 -7.71 -11.73
C VAL A 90 2.55 -6.94 -11.15
N GLU A 91 2.46 -5.60 -11.17
CA GLU A 91 3.44 -4.68 -10.61
C GLU A 91 3.62 -4.84 -9.10
N ASP A 92 4.70 -4.27 -8.59
CA ASP A 92 5.16 -4.56 -7.24
C ASP A 92 4.80 -3.51 -6.19
N CYS A 93 4.25 -2.35 -6.53
CA CYS A 93 4.10 -1.25 -5.57
C CYS A 93 2.68 -0.69 -5.51
N PHE A 94 2.09 -0.76 -4.32
CA PHE A 94 0.67 -0.49 -4.08
C PHE A 94 0.46 0.47 -2.90
N ILE A 95 -0.57 1.29 -3.01
CA ILE A 95 -1.08 2.15 -1.94
C ILE A 95 -2.56 1.86 -1.74
N SER A 96 -3.00 1.74 -0.49
CA SER A 96 -4.41 1.66 -0.14
C SER A 96 -4.71 2.54 1.07
N GLY A 97 -5.94 3.04 1.10
CA GLY A 97 -6.54 3.54 2.33
C GLY A 97 -6.78 2.42 3.34
N VAL A 98 -6.80 2.76 4.63
CA VAL A 98 -7.22 1.81 5.69
C VAL A 98 -8.73 1.73 5.79
N HIS A 99 -9.39 2.89 5.80
CA HIS A 99 -10.84 3.02 5.92
C HIS A 99 -11.46 3.93 4.87
N THR A 100 -10.76 5.00 4.53
CA THR A 100 -11.11 5.93 3.44
C THR A 100 -10.07 5.84 2.35
N ASP A 101 -10.40 6.25 1.13
CA ASP A 101 -9.42 6.36 0.05
C ASP A 101 -8.16 7.14 0.47
N PRO A 102 -6.99 6.84 -0.13
CA PRO A 102 -5.79 7.64 0.07
C PRO A 102 -6.07 9.13 -0.27
N PRO A 103 -5.55 10.08 0.54
CA PRO A 103 -5.81 11.49 0.31
C PRO A 103 -5.13 11.99 -0.97
N GLU A 104 -5.75 12.96 -1.64
CA GLU A 104 -5.24 13.53 -2.90
C GLU A 104 -3.84 14.15 -2.77
N GLU A 105 -3.50 14.68 -1.59
CA GLU A 105 -2.15 15.19 -1.28
C GLU A 105 -1.07 14.13 -1.54
N LEU A 106 -1.36 12.85 -1.29
CA LEU A 106 -0.43 11.76 -1.55
C LEU A 106 -0.20 11.58 -3.05
N GLU A 107 -1.24 11.64 -3.87
CA GLU A 107 -1.12 11.55 -5.34
C GLU A 107 -0.23 12.68 -5.90
N GLN A 108 -0.38 13.90 -5.35
CA GLN A 108 0.44 15.06 -5.73
C GLN A 108 1.91 14.88 -5.35
N VAL A 109 2.18 14.37 -4.14
CA VAL A 109 3.53 14.07 -3.68
C VAL A 109 4.19 12.99 -4.55
N LEU A 110 3.47 11.91 -4.86
CA LEU A 110 3.97 10.83 -5.72
C LEU A 110 4.34 11.34 -7.12
N THR A 111 3.49 12.18 -7.69
CA THR A 111 3.72 12.80 -9.01
C THR A 111 4.95 13.71 -8.97
N THR A 112 5.10 14.52 -7.91
CA THR A 112 6.26 15.40 -7.70
C THR A 112 7.57 14.62 -7.56
N LEU A 113 7.50 13.43 -6.95
CA LEU A 113 8.63 12.49 -6.82
C LEU A 113 8.90 11.69 -8.10
N SER A 114 8.22 12.00 -9.21
CA SER A 114 8.40 11.38 -10.53
C SER A 114 8.00 9.90 -10.60
N TYR A 115 7.09 9.43 -9.73
CA TYR A 115 6.47 8.12 -9.88
C TYR A 115 5.38 8.15 -10.95
N THR A 116 5.21 7.04 -11.69
CA THR A 116 4.01 6.83 -12.50
C THR A 116 2.87 6.38 -11.59
N VAL A 117 1.81 7.20 -11.45
CA VAL A 117 0.69 6.92 -10.54
C VAL A 117 -0.50 6.39 -11.32
N LEU A 118 -1.00 5.21 -10.95
CA LEU A 118 -2.15 4.56 -11.60
C LEU A 118 -3.28 4.31 -10.61
N LYS A 119 -4.44 4.94 -10.82
CA LYS A 119 -5.67 4.62 -10.08
C LYS A 119 -6.20 3.28 -10.53
N THR A 120 -6.23 2.32 -9.62
CA THR A 120 -6.47 0.92 -9.94
C THR A 120 -7.60 0.36 -9.08
N SER A 121 -8.58 -0.27 -9.74
CA SER A 121 -9.58 -1.08 -9.06
C SER A 121 -9.25 -2.56 -9.24
N LEU A 122 -9.31 -3.34 -8.16
CA LEU A 122 -9.10 -4.80 -8.19
C LEU A 122 -10.38 -5.57 -8.59
N GLY A 123 -11.50 -4.87 -8.78
CA GLY A 123 -12.76 -5.48 -9.17
C GLY A 123 -13.98 -4.59 -8.85
N PRO A 124 -15.18 -5.04 -9.23
CA PRO A 124 -16.40 -4.26 -9.05
C PRO A 124 -16.86 -4.14 -7.59
N THR A 125 -16.28 -4.94 -6.70
CA THR A 125 -16.66 -4.98 -5.28
C THR A 125 -15.58 -4.32 -4.42
N PRO A 126 -15.96 -3.44 -3.49
CA PRO A 126 -15.07 -2.93 -2.46
C PRO A 126 -14.40 -4.03 -1.67
N TYR A 127 -13.10 -3.89 -1.42
CA TYR A 127 -12.36 -4.81 -0.55
C TYR A 127 -12.03 -4.14 0.77
N LEU A 128 -12.14 -4.91 1.86
CA LEU A 128 -11.59 -4.49 3.14
C LEU A 128 -10.06 -4.39 3.03
N ALA A 129 -9.48 -3.37 3.66
CA ALA A 129 -8.02 -3.19 3.69
C ALA A 129 -7.29 -4.47 4.13
N SER A 130 -7.80 -5.18 5.14
CA SER A 130 -7.22 -6.45 5.61
C SER A 130 -7.18 -7.57 4.56
N SER A 131 -8.02 -7.51 3.54
CA SER A 131 -8.09 -8.51 2.48
C SER A 131 -7.11 -8.24 1.33
N LEU A 132 -6.48 -7.06 1.27
CA LEU A 132 -5.64 -6.69 0.14
C LEU A 132 -4.35 -7.51 0.08
N ILE A 133 -3.72 -7.79 1.22
CA ILE A 133 -2.52 -8.64 1.26
C ILE A 133 -2.74 -9.99 0.55
N PRO A 134 -3.72 -10.84 0.96
CA PRO A 134 -3.90 -12.14 0.32
C PRO A 134 -4.37 -12.03 -1.14
N ILE A 135 -5.11 -10.97 -1.50
CA ILE A 135 -5.55 -10.74 -2.88
C ILE A 135 -4.35 -10.42 -3.77
N LEU A 136 -3.55 -9.41 -3.41
CA LEU A 136 -2.40 -8.98 -4.19
C LEU A 136 -1.34 -10.09 -4.30
N TYR A 137 -1.10 -10.81 -3.21
CA TYR A 137 -0.17 -11.95 -3.24
C TYR A 137 -0.64 -13.05 -4.21
N ARG A 138 -1.95 -13.33 -4.23
CA ARG A 138 -2.53 -14.29 -5.18
C ARG A 138 -2.48 -13.79 -6.62
N LEU A 139 -2.72 -12.51 -6.86
CA LEU A 139 -2.58 -11.93 -8.21
C LEU A 139 -1.15 -12.07 -8.72
N LYS A 140 -0.16 -11.79 -7.85
CA LYS A 140 1.25 -11.96 -8.17
C LYS A 140 1.63 -13.43 -8.43
N SER A 141 1.14 -14.38 -7.64
CA SER A 141 1.44 -15.80 -7.89
C SER A 141 0.86 -16.31 -9.21
N LEU A 142 -0.18 -15.67 -9.73
CA LEU A 142 -0.80 -15.96 -11.02
C LEU A 142 -0.21 -15.15 -12.19
N GLU A 143 0.80 -14.31 -11.95
CA GLU A 143 1.44 -13.47 -12.99
C GLU A 143 1.86 -14.28 -14.21
N HIS A 144 2.45 -15.46 -13.99
CA HIS A 144 2.86 -16.37 -15.07
C HIS A 144 1.72 -16.79 -16.00
N ILE A 145 0.48 -16.85 -15.50
CA ILE A 145 -0.71 -17.16 -16.31
C ILE A 145 -1.13 -15.95 -17.12
N PHE A 146 -1.15 -14.76 -16.52
CA PHE A 146 -1.55 -13.54 -17.23
C PHE A 146 -0.57 -13.17 -18.35
N ASN A 147 0.73 -13.37 -18.12
CA ASN A 147 1.77 -13.09 -19.11
C ASN A 147 1.72 -14.03 -20.33
N MET A 148 1.05 -15.19 -20.25
CA MET A 148 0.85 -16.07 -21.42
C MET A 148 -0.18 -15.52 -22.41
N PHE A 149 -1.06 -14.60 -22.01
CA PHE A 149 -2.16 -14.09 -22.85
C PHE A 149 -1.88 -12.68 -23.43
N THR A 150 -0.69 -12.13 -23.20
CA THR A 150 -0.29 -10.77 -23.62
C THR A 150 0.82 -10.76 -24.69
N VAL A 151 0.96 -11.84 -25.48
CA VAL A 151 1.87 -11.91 -26.64
C VAL A 151 1.16 -11.44 -27.91
#